data_AF-A0AAN5GBT7-F1
#
_entry.id   AF-A0AAN5GBT7-F1
#
_cell.length_a   1.000
_cell.length_b   1.000
_cell.length_c   1.000
_cell.angle_alpha   90.00
_cell.angle_beta   90.00
_cell.angle_gamma   90.00
#
_symmetry.space_group_name_H-M   'P 1'
#
loop_
_entity.id
_entity.type
_entity.pdbx_description
1 polymer ?
#
loop_
_entity_poly.entity_id
_entity_poly.type
_entity_poly.pdbx_seq_one_letter_code
_entity_poly.pdbx_strand_id
1 'polypeptide(L)'
;VTPLPVLSADIVVHPGETVNGGTLVNHDNQFVSGTANGVTVSTGLELGPDSDENTGGQWIKAGGTGRNTTVTANGRQIVQAGGTASDTVIRDGGGQSLNGLAVNTTLDNRGEQWVHGGGKAAGTIINQDGYQTIKHGGLATGTIVNTGAEGGPESENVSSGQMVGGTAESTTINKNGRQVIWSSGMARDTLIYAGGDQTVHGEAHNTRLEGGNQYVHNGGTATETLINRDGWQVIKEGGTAAHTTINQKGKLQVNAGGKASDVTQNTGGALVTSTAATVTGTNRLGAFSVVAGKADNVVLENGGRLDVLSGHTATNTRVDDGGTLDVRNGGAATTVSMGNGGVLLADSGAAVSGTRSDGTAFRIGGGQADALMLEKGSSFTLNAGD
;
A
#
# COMPACT_ATOMS: atom_id res chain seq x y z
N VAL A 1 35.65 -27.40 -36.28
CA VAL A 1 36.38 -26.36 -35.51
C VAL A 1 35.44 -25.91 -34.41
N THR A 2 35.60 -26.45 -33.20
CA THR A 2 34.95 -25.87 -32.01
C THR A 2 35.50 -24.44 -31.87
N PRO A 3 34.66 -23.39 -31.75
CA PRO A 3 35.18 -22.06 -31.49
C PRO A 3 35.93 -22.11 -30.16
N LEU A 4 37.13 -21.54 -30.12
CA LEU A 4 37.84 -21.30 -28.87
C LEU A 4 36.91 -20.52 -27.93
N PRO A 5 36.90 -20.81 -26.61
CA PRO A 5 36.16 -19.99 -25.67
C PRO A 5 36.65 -18.54 -25.82
N VAL A 6 35.73 -17.62 -26.09
CA VAL A 6 36.02 -16.19 -26.07
C VAL A 6 36.39 -15.88 -24.61
N LEU A 7 37.65 -15.54 -24.38
CA LEU A 7 38.15 -15.17 -23.05
C LEU A 7 37.42 -13.90 -22.59
N SER A 8 36.94 -13.90 -21.35
CA SER A 8 36.41 -12.70 -20.70
C SER A 8 37.47 -11.59 -20.69
N ALA A 9 37.09 -10.38 -21.07
CA ALA A 9 37.95 -9.21 -21.05
C ALA A 9 37.72 -8.36 -19.79
N ASP A 10 38.80 -7.88 -19.19
CA ASP A 10 38.77 -6.92 -18.08
C ASP A 10 39.16 -5.53 -18.58
N ILE A 11 38.15 -4.68 -18.77
CA ILE A 11 38.31 -3.28 -19.18
C ILE A 11 38.41 -2.41 -17.93
N VAL A 12 39.37 -1.49 -17.87
CA VAL A 12 39.53 -0.55 -16.76
C VAL A 12 39.36 0.87 -17.28
N VAL A 13 38.53 1.67 -16.59
CA VAL A 13 38.37 3.11 -16.85
C VAL A 13 38.93 3.87 -15.65
N HIS A 14 40.08 4.50 -15.82
CA HIS A 14 40.82 5.13 -14.73
C HIS A 14 40.21 6.47 -14.29
N PRO A 15 40.54 7.00 -13.10
CA PRO A 15 40.14 8.34 -12.70
C PRO A 15 40.54 9.40 -13.75
N GLY A 16 39.60 10.30 -14.08
CA GLY A 16 39.78 11.31 -15.12
C GLY A 16 39.57 10.82 -16.56
N GLU A 17 39.49 9.50 -16.77
CA GLU A 17 39.16 8.91 -18.06
C GLU A 17 37.65 8.92 -18.32
N THR A 18 37.27 9.08 -19.58
CA THR A 18 35.88 8.89 -20.04
C THR A 18 35.85 8.00 -21.27
N VAL A 19 35.08 6.91 -21.20
CA VAL A 19 34.81 6.02 -22.32
C VAL A 19 33.33 6.12 -22.74
N ASN A 20 33.06 5.93 -24.03
CA ASN A 20 31.71 6.00 -24.60
C ASN A 20 31.36 4.73 -25.36
N GLY A 21 30.14 4.22 -25.15
CA GLY A 21 29.62 3.04 -25.83
C GLY A 21 30.28 1.74 -25.40
N GLY A 22 30.17 0.73 -26.25
CA GLY A 22 30.64 -0.64 -25.99
C GLY A 22 29.55 -1.54 -25.42
N THR A 23 29.76 -2.85 -25.58
CA THR A 23 28.85 -3.88 -25.07
C THR A 23 29.66 -4.92 -24.30
N LEU A 24 29.28 -5.19 -23.06
CA LEU A 24 29.87 -6.25 -22.24
C LEU A 24 29.08 -7.54 -22.46
N VAL A 25 29.78 -8.62 -22.82
CA VAL A 25 29.22 -9.96 -23.10
C VAL A 25 30.13 -11.03 -22.49
N ASN A 26 29.74 -12.32 -22.50
CA ASN A 26 30.64 -13.44 -22.21
C ASN A 26 31.47 -13.30 -20.91
N HIS A 27 30.87 -12.80 -19.84
CA HIS A 27 31.48 -12.55 -18.54
C HIS A 27 32.57 -11.46 -18.52
N ASP A 28 32.60 -10.58 -19.52
CA ASP A 28 33.44 -9.38 -19.54
C ASP A 28 33.19 -8.51 -18.30
N ASN A 29 34.26 -7.95 -17.73
CA ASN A 29 34.17 -6.95 -16.67
C ASN A 29 34.57 -5.58 -17.19
N GLN A 30 33.86 -4.55 -16.72
CA GLN A 30 34.34 -3.17 -16.83
C GLN A 30 34.44 -2.54 -15.44
N PHE A 31 35.65 -2.25 -15.00
CA PHE A 31 35.94 -1.59 -13.73
C PHE A 31 36.06 -0.08 -13.91
N VAL A 32 35.08 0.67 -13.42
CA VAL A 32 34.96 2.12 -13.66
C VAL A 32 35.32 2.91 -12.40
N SER A 33 36.46 3.59 -12.45
CA SER A 33 36.86 4.64 -11.49
C SER A 33 36.86 6.05 -12.11
N GLY A 34 36.77 6.16 -13.44
CA GLY A 34 36.47 7.38 -14.19
C GLY A 34 34.99 7.48 -14.57
N THR A 35 34.69 7.74 -15.84
CA THR A 35 33.31 7.77 -16.37
C THR A 35 33.12 6.79 -17.52
N ALA A 36 32.08 5.96 -17.46
CA ALA A 36 31.64 5.13 -18.57
C ALA A 36 30.24 5.56 -19.01
N ASN A 37 30.09 5.99 -20.26
CA ASN A 37 28.85 6.56 -20.78
C ASN A 37 28.26 5.72 -21.92
N GLY A 38 26.98 5.36 -21.84
CA GLY A 38 26.28 4.66 -22.94
C GLY A 38 26.67 3.19 -23.11
N VAL A 39 27.26 2.56 -22.09
CA VAL A 39 27.63 1.14 -22.14
C VAL A 39 26.38 0.29 -22.14
N THR A 40 26.32 -0.72 -23.00
CA THR A 40 25.32 -1.80 -22.93
C THR A 40 25.90 -2.97 -22.14
N VAL A 41 25.22 -3.41 -21.09
CA VAL A 41 25.65 -4.52 -20.24
C VAL A 41 24.72 -5.70 -20.50
N SER A 42 25.27 -6.78 -21.07
CA SER A 42 24.54 -7.99 -21.44
C SER A 42 25.16 -9.26 -20.85
N THR A 43 25.93 -9.08 -19.76
CA THR A 43 26.55 -10.16 -18.99
C THR A 43 26.65 -9.82 -17.50
N GLY A 44 26.82 -10.83 -16.65
CA GLY A 44 26.97 -10.69 -15.20
C GLY A 44 25.77 -11.16 -14.37
N LEU A 45 24.69 -11.64 -15.00
CA LEU A 45 23.47 -12.14 -14.36
C LEU A 45 22.92 -13.41 -15.03
N GLU A 46 23.74 -14.14 -15.79
CA GLU A 46 23.35 -15.35 -16.52
C GLU A 46 22.76 -16.45 -15.61
N LEU A 47 23.23 -16.53 -14.37
CA LEU A 47 22.78 -17.52 -13.39
C LEU A 47 21.60 -17.01 -12.53
N GLY A 48 21.10 -15.81 -12.82
CA GLY A 48 20.01 -15.16 -12.08
C GLY A 48 20.45 -14.51 -10.77
N PRO A 49 19.56 -13.74 -10.11
CA PRO A 49 19.90 -12.93 -8.94
C PRO A 49 20.14 -13.72 -7.65
N ASP A 50 19.68 -14.97 -7.59
CA ASP A 50 19.83 -15.84 -6.42
C ASP A 50 21.17 -16.60 -6.41
N SER A 51 21.95 -16.53 -7.50
CA SER A 51 23.27 -17.15 -7.59
C SER A 51 24.38 -16.16 -7.24
N ASP A 52 25.28 -16.59 -6.36
CA ASP A 52 26.54 -15.92 -6.00
C ASP A 52 27.71 -16.25 -6.95
N GLU A 53 27.49 -17.14 -7.92
CA GLU A 53 28.49 -17.61 -8.89
C GLU A 53 28.50 -16.78 -10.20
N ASN A 54 27.68 -15.73 -10.29
CA ASN A 54 27.69 -14.83 -11.45
C ASN A 54 29.04 -14.11 -11.58
N THR A 55 29.53 -14.00 -12.82
CA THR A 55 30.77 -13.29 -13.17
C THR A 55 30.54 -12.37 -14.36
N GLY A 56 31.32 -11.28 -14.44
CA GLY A 56 31.14 -10.24 -15.44
C GLY A 56 30.28 -9.08 -14.98
N GLY A 57 30.11 -8.11 -15.88
CA GLY A 57 29.27 -6.93 -15.71
C GLY A 57 30.04 -5.62 -15.56
N GLN A 58 29.30 -4.54 -15.35
CA GLN A 58 29.88 -3.21 -15.18
C GLN A 58 29.97 -2.86 -13.69
N TRP A 59 31.18 -2.63 -13.20
CA TRP A 59 31.49 -2.33 -11.81
C TRP A 59 31.82 -0.84 -11.65
N ILE A 60 30.87 -0.06 -11.17
CA ILE A 60 31.08 1.34 -10.82
C ILE A 60 31.71 1.40 -9.42
N LYS A 61 33.01 1.66 -9.36
CA LYS A 61 33.80 1.70 -8.13
C LYS A 61 33.64 3.05 -7.43
N ALA A 62 34.22 3.17 -6.23
CA ALA A 62 34.28 4.44 -5.50
C ALA A 62 34.86 5.57 -6.37
N GLY A 63 34.16 6.71 -6.45
CA GLY A 63 34.51 7.86 -7.29
C GLY A 63 34.17 7.70 -8.78
N GLY A 64 33.84 6.49 -9.23
CA GLY A 64 33.45 6.22 -10.61
C GLY A 64 32.01 6.62 -10.91
N THR A 65 31.74 6.92 -12.18
CA THR A 65 30.40 7.26 -12.68
C THR A 65 30.01 6.41 -13.89
N GLY A 66 28.89 5.68 -13.80
CA GLY A 66 28.19 5.09 -14.93
C GLY A 66 27.06 6.00 -15.40
N ARG A 67 27.03 6.38 -16.68
CA ARG A 67 25.97 7.22 -17.26
C ARG A 67 25.29 6.50 -18.42
N ASN A 68 23.97 6.67 -18.54
CA ASN A 68 23.19 6.19 -19.70
C ASN A 68 23.42 4.68 -19.97
N THR A 69 23.67 3.90 -18.91
CA THR A 69 23.94 2.47 -19.05
C THR A 69 22.64 1.76 -19.38
N THR A 70 22.66 0.91 -20.40
CA THR A 70 21.54 0.01 -20.69
C THR A 70 21.90 -1.39 -20.20
N VAL A 71 21.15 -1.92 -19.23
CA VAL A 71 21.33 -3.26 -18.69
C VAL A 71 20.23 -4.15 -19.27
N THR A 72 20.61 -5.14 -20.07
CA THR A 72 19.67 -6.03 -20.77
C THR A 72 19.50 -7.35 -20.02
N ALA A 73 18.76 -8.30 -20.60
CA ALA A 73 18.78 -9.70 -20.17
C ALA A 73 20.23 -10.18 -19.94
N ASN A 74 20.43 -10.93 -18.84
CA ASN A 74 21.72 -11.38 -18.31
C ASN A 74 22.72 -10.28 -17.92
N GLY A 75 22.38 -9.01 -18.09
CA GLY A 75 23.23 -7.88 -17.73
C GLY A 75 23.21 -7.61 -16.23
N ARG A 76 24.39 -7.34 -15.66
CA ARG A 76 24.51 -6.86 -14.29
C ARG A 76 25.36 -5.61 -14.19
N GLN A 77 24.77 -4.54 -13.64
CA GLN A 77 25.52 -3.37 -13.19
C GLN A 77 25.70 -3.46 -11.67
N ILE A 78 26.92 -3.25 -11.18
CA ILE A 78 27.27 -3.26 -9.77
C ILE A 78 27.77 -1.88 -9.40
N VAL A 79 26.98 -1.14 -8.63
CA VAL A 79 27.34 0.19 -8.13
C VAL A 79 27.83 0.04 -6.71
N GLN A 80 29.15 0.10 -6.52
CA GLN A 80 29.78 -0.07 -5.21
C GLN A 80 29.59 1.19 -4.34
N ALA A 81 29.86 1.08 -3.04
CA ALA A 81 29.87 2.23 -2.14
C ALA A 81 30.79 3.34 -2.68
N GLY A 82 30.29 4.58 -2.72
CA GLY A 82 30.97 5.74 -3.30
C GLY A 82 30.94 5.82 -4.84
N GLY A 83 30.38 4.84 -5.54
CA GLY A 83 30.11 4.90 -6.97
C GLY A 83 28.77 5.55 -7.29
N THR A 84 28.62 6.12 -8.49
CA THR A 84 27.37 6.75 -8.95
C THR A 84 26.91 6.19 -10.29
N ALA A 85 25.65 5.78 -10.40
CA ALA A 85 24.97 5.51 -11.66
C ALA A 85 23.93 6.60 -11.96
N SER A 86 23.82 7.03 -13.21
CA SER A 86 22.87 8.05 -13.68
C SER A 86 22.17 7.58 -14.94
N ASP A 87 20.86 7.78 -15.01
CA ASP A 87 20.05 7.55 -16.21
C ASP A 87 20.20 6.11 -16.73
N THR A 88 20.23 5.15 -15.80
CA THR A 88 20.36 3.73 -16.12
C THR A 88 19.01 3.17 -16.54
N VAL A 89 18.97 2.48 -17.67
CA VAL A 89 17.79 1.74 -18.14
C VAL A 89 18.05 0.25 -17.93
N ILE A 90 17.19 -0.42 -17.18
CA ILE A 90 17.30 -1.84 -16.86
C ILE A 90 16.07 -2.54 -17.40
N ARG A 91 16.26 -3.56 -18.24
CA ARG A 91 15.16 -4.25 -18.90
C ARG A 91 15.35 -5.74 -19.09
N ASP A 92 14.23 -6.42 -19.33
CA ASP A 92 14.16 -7.82 -19.75
C ASP A 92 14.82 -8.79 -18.77
N GLY A 93 14.72 -8.51 -17.46
CA GLY A 93 15.35 -9.30 -16.38
C GLY A 93 16.81 -8.94 -16.09
N GLY A 94 17.36 -7.88 -16.69
CA GLY A 94 18.65 -7.32 -16.27
C GLY A 94 18.59 -6.75 -14.86
N GLY A 95 19.76 -6.54 -14.24
CA GLY A 95 19.82 -6.15 -12.82
C GLY A 95 20.87 -5.09 -12.46
N GLN A 96 20.55 -4.24 -11.49
CA GLN A 96 21.51 -3.37 -10.82
C GLN A 96 21.61 -3.69 -9.32
N SER A 97 22.81 -4.08 -8.86
CA SER A 97 23.15 -4.22 -7.45
C SER A 97 23.73 -2.91 -6.93
N LEU A 98 22.99 -2.25 -6.03
CA LEU A 98 23.26 -0.87 -5.61
C LEU A 98 23.71 -0.79 -4.15
N ASN A 99 24.98 -0.49 -3.94
CA ASN A 99 25.59 -0.14 -2.65
C ASN A 99 26.05 1.33 -2.60
N GLY A 100 26.07 2.02 -3.76
CA GLY A 100 26.37 3.44 -3.90
C GLY A 100 25.12 4.29 -4.17
N LEU A 101 25.21 5.22 -5.12
CA LEU A 101 24.11 6.09 -5.54
C LEU A 101 23.64 5.74 -6.96
N ALA A 102 22.33 5.62 -7.15
CA ALA A 102 21.71 5.58 -8.48
C ALA A 102 20.68 6.70 -8.61
N VAL A 103 20.72 7.45 -9.72
CA VAL A 103 19.81 8.57 -9.99
C VAL A 103 19.08 8.32 -11.32
N ASN A 104 17.76 8.55 -11.33
CA ASN A 104 16.90 8.43 -12.51
C ASN A 104 16.98 7.07 -13.20
N THR A 105 16.95 5.98 -12.43
CA THR A 105 16.91 4.62 -12.99
C THR A 105 15.52 4.32 -13.54
N THR A 106 15.43 3.68 -14.71
CA THR A 106 14.17 3.18 -15.27
C THR A 106 14.21 1.66 -15.31
N LEU A 107 13.17 1.01 -14.77
CA LEU A 107 13.00 -0.44 -14.75
C LEU A 107 11.81 -0.81 -15.66
N ASP A 108 12.08 -1.56 -16.72
CA ASP A 108 11.07 -2.00 -17.69
C ASP A 108 11.14 -3.53 -17.87
N ASN A 109 10.05 -4.18 -18.26
CA ASN A 109 9.99 -5.61 -18.61
C ASN A 109 10.75 -6.53 -17.63
N ARG A 110 10.46 -6.46 -16.33
CA ARG A 110 11.16 -7.22 -15.27
C ARG A 110 12.60 -6.78 -14.98
N GLY A 111 13.02 -5.58 -15.40
CA GLY A 111 14.28 -5.00 -14.95
C GLY A 111 14.32 -4.85 -13.43
N GLU A 112 15.45 -5.21 -12.82
CA GLU A 112 15.59 -5.30 -11.37
C GLU A 112 16.59 -4.28 -10.80
N GLN A 113 16.26 -3.69 -9.66
CA GLN A 113 17.19 -2.90 -8.85
C GLN A 113 17.15 -3.36 -7.40
N TRP A 114 18.30 -3.80 -6.89
CA TRP A 114 18.46 -4.21 -5.50
C TRP A 114 19.26 -3.14 -4.74
N VAL A 115 18.58 -2.38 -3.90
CA VAL A 115 19.18 -1.35 -3.05
C VAL A 115 19.64 -2.02 -1.75
N HIS A 116 20.95 -2.22 -1.62
CA HIS A 116 21.57 -2.84 -0.45
C HIS A 116 21.78 -1.82 0.68
N GLY A 117 22.21 -2.30 1.86
CA GLY A 117 22.52 -1.45 3.01
C GLY A 117 23.54 -0.36 2.66
N GLY A 118 23.20 0.90 2.94
CA GLY A 118 24.01 2.08 2.59
C GLY A 118 23.83 2.58 1.14
N GLY A 119 23.18 1.79 0.28
CA GLY A 119 22.82 2.21 -1.07
C GLY A 119 21.64 3.19 -1.09
N LYS A 120 21.64 4.10 -2.06
CA LYS A 120 20.56 5.07 -2.29
C LYS A 120 20.11 5.08 -3.74
N ALA A 121 18.83 4.78 -3.99
CA ALA A 121 18.17 4.99 -5.28
C ALA A 121 17.34 6.28 -5.25
N ALA A 122 17.53 7.19 -6.20
CA ALA A 122 16.80 8.44 -6.28
C ALA A 122 16.08 8.56 -7.63
N GLY A 123 14.76 8.79 -7.61
CA GLY A 123 13.98 8.99 -8.84
C GLY A 123 13.85 7.73 -9.70
N THR A 124 13.78 6.55 -9.07
CA THR A 124 13.57 5.31 -9.85
C THR A 124 12.13 5.27 -10.38
N ILE A 125 11.98 4.95 -11.66
CA ILE A 125 10.68 4.73 -12.30
C ILE A 125 10.54 3.22 -12.55
N ILE A 126 9.50 2.62 -12.00
CA ILE A 126 9.20 1.19 -12.11
C ILE A 126 8.00 1.01 -13.04
N ASN A 127 8.26 0.61 -14.28
CA ASN A 127 7.25 0.34 -15.30
C ASN A 127 7.03 -1.18 -15.43
N GLN A 128 6.38 -1.62 -16.53
CA GLN A 128 5.90 -2.97 -16.80
C GLN A 128 6.71 -4.10 -16.16
N ASP A 129 6.16 -4.71 -15.10
CA ASP A 129 6.74 -5.81 -14.33
C ASP A 129 8.13 -5.57 -13.72
N GLY A 130 8.66 -4.34 -13.80
CA GLY A 130 9.91 -3.94 -13.17
C GLY A 130 9.85 -4.11 -11.66
N TYR A 131 11.02 -4.28 -11.04
CA TYR A 131 11.11 -4.69 -9.65
C TYR A 131 12.23 -3.96 -8.90
N GLN A 132 11.86 -3.16 -7.90
CA GLN A 132 12.82 -2.55 -6.99
C GLN A 132 12.71 -3.19 -5.61
N THR A 133 13.80 -3.76 -5.11
CA THR A 133 13.89 -4.24 -3.72
C THR A 133 14.80 -3.34 -2.91
N ILE A 134 14.28 -2.74 -1.85
CA ILE A 134 15.03 -1.98 -0.86
C ILE A 134 15.32 -2.90 0.32
N LYS A 135 16.55 -3.39 0.43
CA LYS A 135 16.97 -4.27 1.52
C LYS A 135 17.18 -3.46 2.81
N HIS A 136 17.36 -4.16 3.93
CA HIS A 136 17.64 -3.54 5.22
C HIS A 136 18.82 -2.53 5.13
N GLY A 137 18.60 -1.31 5.62
CA GLY A 137 19.55 -0.20 5.56
C GLY A 137 19.69 0.48 4.19
N GLY A 138 18.95 0.04 3.16
CA GLY A 138 18.86 0.72 1.88
C GLY A 138 17.83 1.86 1.90
N LEU A 139 17.98 2.84 1.00
CA LEU A 139 17.08 3.99 0.87
C LEU A 139 16.64 4.18 -0.59
N ALA A 140 15.34 4.36 -0.82
CA ALA A 140 14.82 4.91 -2.08
C ALA A 140 14.08 6.23 -1.85
N THR A 141 14.29 7.22 -2.70
CA THR A 141 13.64 8.54 -2.63
C THR A 141 12.99 8.90 -3.96
N GLY A 142 11.75 9.39 -3.96
CA GLY A 142 11.10 9.88 -5.18
C GLY A 142 10.79 8.76 -6.18
N THR A 143 10.51 7.54 -5.69
CA THR A 143 10.21 6.41 -6.57
C THR A 143 8.83 6.59 -7.19
N ILE A 144 8.70 6.32 -8.48
CA ILE A 144 7.43 6.30 -9.22
C ILE A 144 7.10 4.85 -9.55
N VAL A 145 6.00 4.34 -9.03
CA VAL A 145 5.59 2.93 -9.18
C VAL A 145 4.38 2.84 -10.12
N ASN A 146 4.54 2.20 -11.27
CA ASN A 146 3.53 2.08 -12.33
C ASN A 146 3.10 0.63 -12.63
N THR A 147 3.55 -0.35 -11.82
CA THR A 147 3.25 -1.79 -11.99
C THR A 147 3.21 -2.53 -10.64
N GLY A 148 2.69 -3.76 -10.64
CA GLY A 148 2.68 -4.70 -9.54
C GLY A 148 1.30 -5.00 -8.94
N ALA A 149 0.29 -4.18 -9.26
CA ALA A 149 -1.09 -4.32 -8.78
C ALA A 149 -2.07 -4.84 -9.85
N GLU A 150 -1.59 -5.33 -10.99
CA GLU A 150 -2.43 -5.84 -12.09
C GLU A 150 -3.31 -7.04 -11.66
N GLY A 151 -2.89 -7.78 -10.62
CA GLY A 151 -3.66 -8.86 -9.99
C GLY A 151 -4.79 -8.39 -9.07
N GLY A 152 -4.94 -7.07 -8.88
CA GLY A 152 -5.95 -6.47 -8.02
C GLY A 152 -5.50 -6.23 -6.57
N PRO A 153 -6.36 -5.59 -5.76
CA PRO A 153 -6.02 -5.03 -4.45
C PRO A 153 -5.55 -6.02 -3.39
N GLU A 154 -6.01 -7.27 -3.46
CA GLU A 154 -5.67 -8.33 -2.51
C GLU A 154 -4.52 -9.24 -3.02
N SER A 155 -3.96 -8.92 -4.18
CA SER A 155 -2.83 -9.67 -4.74
C SER A 155 -1.57 -9.31 -3.96
N GLU A 156 -1.07 -10.23 -3.12
CA GLU A 156 0.28 -10.14 -2.53
C GLU A 156 1.38 -10.48 -3.55
N ASN A 157 1.29 -9.96 -4.78
CA ASN A 157 2.33 -10.20 -5.76
C ASN A 157 3.63 -9.49 -5.33
N VAL A 158 4.66 -10.30 -5.05
CA VAL A 158 5.98 -9.86 -4.59
C VAL A 158 7.01 -9.84 -5.70
N SER A 159 6.62 -10.13 -6.95
CA SER A 159 7.55 -10.28 -8.08
C SER A 159 7.72 -9.03 -8.94
N SER A 160 7.04 -7.92 -8.62
CA SER A 160 7.09 -6.65 -9.36
C SER A 160 6.64 -5.48 -8.47
N GLY A 161 6.89 -4.24 -8.91
CA GLY A 161 6.65 -3.04 -8.12
C GLY A 161 7.79 -2.74 -7.15
N GLN A 162 7.48 -2.13 -6.00
CA GLN A 162 8.47 -1.74 -4.99
C GLN A 162 8.32 -2.55 -3.70
N MET A 163 9.40 -3.21 -3.29
CA MET A 163 9.47 -3.97 -2.03
C MET A 163 10.37 -3.25 -1.03
N VAL A 164 9.83 -2.91 0.13
CA VAL A 164 10.48 -2.07 1.14
C VAL A 164 10.80 -2.91 2.37
N GLY A 165 12.03 -3.38 2.49
CA GLY A 165 12.62 -3.92 3.72
C GLY A 165 13.55 -2.95 4.45
N GLY A 166 14.00 -1.89 3.76
CA GLY A 166 14.68 -0.71 4.31
C GLY A 166 13.73 0.50 4.39
N THR A 167 14.12 1.63 3.80
CA THR A 167 13.32 2.88 3.82
C THR A 167 12.97 3.37 2.42
N ALA A 168 11.70 3.74 2.20
CA ALA A 168 11.23 4.47 1.02
C ALA A 168 10.67 5.84 1.43
N GLU A 169 11.04 6.90 0.71
CA GLU A 169 10.57 8.27 0.96
C GLU A 169 9.99 8.91 -0.31
N SER A 170 8.94 9.72 -0.16
CA SER A 170 8.35 10.49 -1.26
C SER A 170 7.93 9.61 -2.44
N THR A 171 7.34 8.45 -2.16
CA THR A 171 6.93 7.51 -3.20
C THR A 171 5.61 7.94 -3.81
N THR A 172 5.50 7.88 -5.14
CA THR A 172 4.24 8.01 -5.87
C THR A 172 3.86 6.68 -6.46
N ILE A 173 2.67 6.19 -6.11
CA ILE A 173 2.08 4.96 -6.63
C ILE A 173 0.95 5.36 -7.56
N ASN A 174 1.15 5.13 -8.85
CA ASN A 174 0.16 5.40 -9.88
C ASN A 174 -0.77 4.20 -10.06
N LYS A 175 -1.70 4.31 -11.01
CA LYS A 175 -2.54 3.19 -11.43
C LYS A 175 -1.68 1.95 -11.76
N ASN A 176 -2.12 0.81 -11.25
CA ASN A 176 -1.45 -0.49 -11.30
C ASN A 176 -0.13 -0.58 -10.52
N GLY A 177 0.30 0.50 -9.84
CA GLY A 177 1.49 0.48 -8.99
C GLY A 177 1.25 -0.26 -7.69
N ARG A 178 2.25 -1.03 -7.24
CA ARG A 178 2.23 -1.68 -5.92
C ARG A 178 3.49 -1.41 -5.11
N GLN A 179 3.31 -0.97 -3.86
CA GLN A 179 4.36 -0.96 -2.85
C GLN A 179 4.02 -1.96 -1.74
N VAL A 180 4.98 -2.80 -1.37
CA VAL A 180 4.88 -3.68 -0.20
C VAL A 180 5.92 -3.27 0.82
N ILE A 181 5.47 -2.99 2.02
CA ILE A 181 6.33 -2.69 3.16
C ILE A 181 6.42 -3.95 4.01
N TRP A 182 7.57 -4.60 3.97
CA TRP A 182 7.86 -5.76 4.80
C TRP A 182 7.91 -5.37 6.28
N SER A 183 7.87 -6.34 7.19
CA SER A 183 7.81 -6.08 8.63
C SER A 183 8.97 -5.24 9.19
N SER A 184 10.14 -5.26 8.54
CA SER A 184 11.28 -4.40 8.89
C SER A 184 11.32 -3.06 8.14
N GLY A 185 10.42 -2.88 7.17
CA GLY A 185 10.42 -1.78 6.24
C GLY A 185 9.65 -0.56 6.74
N MET A 186 10.00 0.59 6.17
CA MET A 186 9.39 1.87 6.46
C MET A 186 9.11 2.63 5.15
N ALA A 187 7.88 3.07 4.94
CA ALA A 187 7.56 4.07 3.90
C ALA A 187 7.10 5.38 4.53
N ARG A 188 7.61 6.50 4.03
CA ARG A 188 7.25 7.85 4.48
C ARG A 188 6.87 8.74 3.31
N ASP A 189 5.83 9.53 3.50
CA ASP A 189 5.31 10.49 2.52
C ASP A 189 4.95 9.79 1.20
N THR A 190 4.00 8.86 1.28
CA THR A 190 3.55 8.09 0.11
C THR A 190 2.26 8.69 -0.46
N LEU A 191 2.23 8.95 -1.76
CA LEU A 191 1.05 9.36 -2.51
C LEU A 191 0.54 8.20 -3.34
N ILE A 192 -0.74 7.83 -3.19
CA ILE A 192 -1.34 6.71 -3.89
C ILE A 192 -2.56 7.18 -4.68
N TYR A 193 -2.48 7.09 -6.01
CA TYR A 193 -3.59 7.41 -6.91
C TYR A 193 -4.54 6.24 -7.13
N ALA A 194 -5.69 6.52 -7.73
CA ALA A 194 -6.69 5.52 -8.10
C ALA A 194 -6.10 4.31 -8.85
N GLY A 195 -6.34 3.12 -8.29
CA GLY A 195 -5.84 1.85 -8.80
C GLY A 195 -4.39 1.52 -8.44
N GLY A 196 -3.76 2.30 -7.57
CA GLY A 196 -2.50 1.95 -6.92
C GLY A 196 -2.74 1.41 -5.51
N ASP A 197 -1.85 0.53 -5.06
CA ASP A 197 -1.98 -0.18 -3.79
C ASP A 197 -0.69 -0.12 -2.94
N GLN A 198 -0.85 0.08 -1.63
CA GLN A 198 0.21 -0.12 -0.64
C GLN A 198 -0.20 -1.22 0.35
N THR A 199 0.67 -2.20 0.56
CA THR A 199 0.50 -3.25 1.57
C THR A 199 1.50 -3.04 2.70
N VAL A 200 1.01 -3.00 3.93
CA VAL A 200 1.77 -2.60 5.12
C VAL A 200 1.85 -3.77 6.09
N HIS A 201 3.02 -4.42 6.14
CA HIS A 201 3.41 -5.35 7.22
C HIS A 201 4.38 -4.69 8.21
N GLY A 202 5.11 -3.66 7.78
CA GLY A 202 5.97 -2.82 8.63
C GLY A 202 5.28 -1.50 8.98
N GLU A 203 5.95 -0.38 8.70
CA GLU A 203 5.48 0.96 9.08
C GLU A 203 5.23 1.87 7.85
N ALA A 204 4.07 2.52 7.82
CA ALA A 204 3.72 3.52 6.82
C ALA A 204 3.38 4.85 7.52
N HIS A 205 4.10 5.92 7.20
CA HIS A 205 3.86 7.26 7.76
C HIS A 205 3.47 8.24 6.67
N ASN A 206 2.49 9.12 6.97
CA ASN A 206 2.04 10.18 6.08
C ASN A 206 1.61 9.67 4.69
N THR A 207 0.70 8.71 4.66
CA THR A 207 0.16 8.19 3.39
C THR A 207 -1.04 9.02 2.94
N ARG A 208 -1.02 9.54 1.71
CA ARG A 208 -2.14 10.26 1.09
C ARG A 208 -2.80 9.36 0.03
N LEU A 209 -4.05 9.00 0.26
CA LEU A 209 -4.86 8.18 -0.65
C LEU A 209 -5.72 9.08 -1.53
N GLU A 210 -5.25 9.35 -2.75
CA GLU A 210 -5.95 10.15 -3.78
C GLU A 210 -6.73 9.22 -4.71
N GLY A 211 -7.66 8.46 -4.14
CA GLY A 211 -8.41 7.39 -4.81
C GLY A 211 -7.74 6.01 -4.73
N GLY A 212 -6.50 5.93 -4.21
CA GLY A 212 -5.76 4.67 -4.04
C GLY A 212 -6.09 3.92 -2.76
N ASN A 213 -5.47 2.75 -2.57
CA ASN A 213 -5.73 1.88 -1.43
C ASN A 213 -4.50 1.66 -0.55
N GLN A 214 -4.74 1.51 0.76
CA GLN A 214 -3.74 1.05 1.73
C GLN A 214 -4.31 -0.11 2.56
N TYR A 215 -3.60 -1.23 2.57
CA TYR A 215 -3.94 -2.43 3.33
C TYR A 215 -2.95 -2.62 4.48
N VAL A 216 -3.42 -2.44 5.71
CA VAL A 216 -2.61 -2.63 6.92
C VAL A 216 -2.86 -4.03 7.45
N HIS A 217 -1.85 -4.90 7.29
CA HIS A 217 -1.91 -6.31 7.65
C HIS A 217 -1.55 -6.52 9.13
N ASN A 218 -1.67 -7.76 9.60
CA ASN A 218 -1.30 -8.14 10.96
C ASN A 218 0.13 -7.71 11.30
N GLY A 219 0.30 -6.99 12.41
CA GLY A 219 1.58 -6.42 12.86
C GLY A 219 1.99 -5.13 12.16
N GLY A 220 1.36 -4.77 11.04
CA GLY A 220 1.59 -3.53 10.33
C GLY A 220 0.99 -2.32 11.05
N THR A 221 1.65 -1.18 10.92
CA THR A 221 1.21 0.09 11.51
C THR A 221 1.20 1.20 10.45
N ALA A 222 0.06 1.89 10.32
CA ALA A 222 -0.06 3.10 9.51
C ALA A 222 -0.37 4.32 10.38
N THR A 223 0.38 5.40 10.23
CA THR A 223 0.13 6.66 10.95
C THR A 223 -0.07 7.81 9.98
N GLU A 224 -0.91 8.77 10.37
CA GLU A 224 -1.22 9.97 9.59
C GLU A 224 -1.69 9.67 8.16
N THR A 225 -2.52 8.65 8.00
CA THR A 225 -3.14 8.36 6.70
C THR A 225 -4.26 9.36 6.41
N LEU A 226 -4.13 10.09 5.30
CA LEU A 226 -5.12 11.02 4.79
C LEU A 226 -5.90 10.35 3.64
N ILE A 227 -7.17 10.06 3.88
CA ILE A 227 -8.05 9.40 2.93
C ILE A 227 -8.90 10.45 2.20
N ASN A 228 -8.52 10.78 0.97
CA ASN A 228 -9.30 11.67 0.11
C ASN A 228 -10.40 10.89 -0.62
N ARG A 229 -11.14 11.59 -1.49
CA ARG A 229 -12.26 11.03 -2.25
C ARG A 229 -11.85 9.72 -2.93
N ASP A 230 -12.70 8.71 -2.79
CA ASP A 230 -12.56 7.36 -3.35
C ASP A 230 -11.33 6.59 -2.82
N GLY A 231 -10.51 7.19 -1.95
CA GLY A 231 -9.42 6.51 -1.27
C GLY A 231 -9.95 5.52 -0.23
N TRP A 232 -9.21 4.43 -0.02
CA TRP A 232 -9.64 3.36 0.86
C TRP A 232 -8.51 2.83 1.73
N GLN A 233 -8.63 3.03 3.04
CA GLN A 233 -7.74 2.39 4.01
C GLN A 233 -8.46 1.18 4.62
N VAL A 234 -7.78 0.03 4.64
CA VAL A 234 -8.27 -1.22 5.22
C VAL A 234 -7.34 -1.66 6.33
N ILE A 235 -7.85 -1.72 7.56
CA ILE A 235 -7.15 -2.26 8.72
C ILE A 235 -7.62 -3.69 8.94
N LYS A 236 -6.75 -4.66 8.63
CA LYS A 236 -7.02 -6.09 8.81
C LYS A 236 -6.85 -6.48 10.29
N GLU A 237 -7.20 -7.73 10.62
CA GLU A 237 -6.98 -8.30 11.94
C GLU A 237 -5.52 -8.15 12.37
N GLY A 238 -5.28 -7.61 13.57
CA GLY A 238 -3.94 -7.36 14.10
C GLY A 238 -3.20 -6.17 13.48
N GLY A 239 -3.78 -5.49 12.49
CA GLY A 239 -3.26 -4.24 11.93
C GLY A 239 -3.64 -3.04 12.81
N THR A 240 -2.78 -2.01 12.81
CA THR A 240 -3.01 -0.78 13.59
C THR A 240 -2.94 0.46 12.71
N ALA A 241 -3.89 1.39 12.89
CA ALA A 241 -3.81 2.74 12.39
C ALA A 241 -3.92 3.78 13.50
N ALA A 242 -3.21 4.90 13.34
CA ALA A 242 -3.32 6.08 14.21
C ALA A 242 -3.42 7.36 13.36
N HIS A 243 -4.15 8.36 13.86
CA HIS A 243 -4.30 9.67 13.21
C HIS A 243 -4.84 9.60 11.77
N THR A 244 -5.77 8.69 11.52
CA THR A 244 -6.43 8.59 10.21
C THR A 244 -7.40 9.75 10.01
N THR A 245 -7.30 10.47 8.89
CA THR A 245 -8.30 11.48 8.50
C THR A 245 -9.11 10.99 7.32
N ILE A 246 -10.44 10.94 7.46
CA ILE A 246 -11.37 10.51 6.43
C ILE A 246 -12.07 11.75 5.86
N ASN A 247 -11.75 12.13 4.63
CA ASN A 247 -12.43 13.21 3.93
C ASN A 247 -13.68 12.70 3.18
N GLN A 248 -14.43 13.63 2.61
CA GLN A 248 -15.67 13.34 1.90
C GLN A 248 -15.47 12.25 0.83
N LYS A 249 -16.25 11.16 0.92
CA LYS A 249 -16.18 9.95 0.07
C LYS A 249 -14.87 9.16 0.16
N GLY A 250 -13.96 9.51 1.06
CA GLY A 250 -12.92 8.60 1.51
C GLY A 250 -13.51 7.54 2.43
N LYS A 251 -12.88 6.36 2.49
CA LYS A 251 -13.35 5.23 3.29
C LYS A 251 -12.25 4.69 4.20
N LEU A 252 -12.52 4.64 5.50
CA LEU A 252 -11.80 3.79 6.44
C LEU A 252 -12.62 2.53 6.68
N GLN A 253 -12.00 1.37 6.46
CA GLN A 253 -12.55 0.08 6.87
C GLN A 253 -11.68 -0.53 7.96
N VAL A 254 -12.28 -0.90 9.09
CA VAL A 254 -11.61 -1.60 10.20
C VAL A 254 -12.29 -2.93 10.43
N ASN A 255 -11.59 -4.01 10.07
CA ASN A 255 -12.09 -5.38 10.21
C ASN A 255 -12.07 -5.82 11.68
N ALA A 256 -12.72 -6.95 11.97
CA ALA A 256 -12.67 -7.57 13.30
C ALA A 256 -11.21 -7.77 13.75
N GLY A 257 -10.90 -7.43 15.00
CA GLY A 257 -9.54 -7.49 15.55
C GLY A 257 -8.56 -6.43 15.01
N GLY A 258 -8.96 -5.57 14.06
CA GLY A 258 -8.19 -4.40 13.65
C GLY A 258 -8.39 -3.22 14.60
N LYS A 259 -7.40 -2.32 14.67
CA LYS A 259 -7.41 -1.14 15.54
C LYS A 259 -7.16 0.15 14.77
N ALA A 260 -8.00 1.17 14.95
CA ALA A 260 -7.76 2.53 14.48
C ALA A 260 -8.01 3.54 15.61
N SER A 261 -7.01 4.33 16.00
CA SER A 261 -7.15 5.40 17.01
C SER A 261 -6.97 6.79 16.41
N ASP A 262 -7.51 7.79 17.11
CA ASP A 262 -7.44 9.20 16.72
C ASP A 262 -7.96 9.46 15.30
N VAL A 263 -9.04 8.74 14.95
CA VAL A 263 -9.70 8.90 13.66
C VAL A 263 -10.41 10.26 13.62
N THR A 264 -10.10 11.07 12.62
CA THR A 264 -10.85 12.29 12.29
C THR A 264 -11.77 11.99 11.11
N GLN A 265 -13.04 11.73 11.37
CA GLN A 265 -14.05 11.50 10.34
C GLN A 265 -14.73 12.84 9.98
N ASN A 266 -14.30 13.47 8.89
CA ASN A 266 -14.94 14.67 8.38
C ASN A 266 -16.30 14.34 7.75
N THR A 267 -17.15 15.36 7.58
CA THR A 267 -18.48 15.21 6.98
C THR A 267 -18.41 14.51 5.63
N GLY A 268 -19.20 13.45 5.50
CA GLY A 268 -19.28 12.62 4.32
C GLY A 268 -18.14 11.61 4.18
N GLY A 269 -17.24 11.48 5.16
CA GLY A 269 -16.29 10.38 5.26
C GLY A 269 -16.98 9.09 5.70
N ALA A 270 -16.65 7.98 5.04
CA ALA A 270 -17.25 6.68 5.30
C ALA A 270 -16.40 5.88 6.29
N LEU A 271 -17.01 5.47 7.41
CA LEU A 271 -16.47 4.48 8.32
C LEU A 271 -17.19 3.15 8.11
N VAL A 272 -16.45 2.09 7.81
CA VAL A 272 -16.96 0.71 7.67
C VAL A 272 -16.32 -0.16 8.75
N THR A 273 -17.12 -0.68 9.69
CA THR A 273 -16.59 -1.45 10.82
C THR A 273 -17.64 -2.35 11.45
N SER A 274 -17.26 -3.09 12.49
CA SER A 274 -18.16 -3.87 13.33
C SER A 274 -17.81 -3.68 14.81
N THR A 275 -18.69 -4.10 15.70
CA THR A 275 -18.40 -4.11 17.15
C THR A 275 -17.28 -5.06 17.59
N ALA A 276 -16.72 -5.87 16.67
CA ALA A 276 -15.51 -6.68 16.91
C ALA A 276 -14.19 -5.97 16.59
N ALA A 277 -14.23 -4.74 16.07
CA ALA A 277 -13.05 -3.91 15.86
C ALA A 277 -12.79 -2.97 17.05
N THR A 278 -11.66 -2.27 17.04
CA THR A 278 -11.41 -1.12 17.93
C THR A 278 -11.25 0.16 17.11
N VAL A 279 -12.15 1.13 17.27
CA VAL A 279 -12.10 2.41 16.56
C VAL A 279 -12.35 3.55 17.54
N THR A 280 -11.49 4.56 17.62
CA THR A 280 -11.72 5.76 18.43
C THR A 280 -11.38 7.02 17.66
N GLY A 281 -12.10 8.10 17.93
CA GLY A 281 -11.86 9.35 17.22
C GLY A 281 -12.94 10.40 17.43
N THR A 282 -13.00 11.34 16.49
CA THR A 282 -14.03 12.36 16.38
C THR A 282 -14.68 12.32 15.02
N ASN A 283 -15.97 12.63 14.99
CA ASN A 283 -16.74 12.90 13.78
C ASN A 283 -17.44 14.26 13.91
N ARG A 284 -18.27 14.63 12.95
CA ARG A 284 -19.01 15.90 12.96
C ARG A 284 -19.97 16.10 14.15
N LEU A 285 -20.25 15.05 14.93
CA LEU A 285 -21.08 15.09 16.14
C LEU A 285 -20.24 15.00 17.44
N GLY A 286 -18.90 15.03 17.34
CA GLY A 286 -18.00 14.96 18.49
C GLY A 286 -17.26 13.62 18.59
N ALA A 287 -16.84 13.26 19.80
CA ALA A 287 -16.11 12.01 20.04
C ALA A 287 -16.99 10.78 19.78
N PHE A 288 -16.43 9.74 19.17
CA PHE A 288 -17.09 8.45 18.96
C PHE A 288 -16.14 7.30 19.29
N SER A 289 -16.71 6.13 19.52
CA SER A 289 -15.92 4.93 19.81
C SER A 289 -16.60 3.64 19.38
N VAL A 290 -15.79 2.62 19.09
CA VAL A 290 -16.13 1.21 19.00
C VAL A 290 -15.06 0.48 19.80
N VAL A 291 -15.37 0.02 21.00
CA VAL A 291 -14.39 -0.55 21.93
C VAL A 291 -15.04 -1.71 22.68
N ALA A 292 -14.37 -2.86 22.72
CA ALA A 292 -14.76 -4.02 23.51
C ALA A 292 -16.25 -4.41 23.37
N GLY A 293 -16.75 -4.52 22.13
CA GLY A 293 -18.14 -4.89 21.85
C GLY A 293 -19.17 -3.77 22.02
N LYS A 294 -18.74 -2.53 22.29
CA LYS A 294 -19.63 -1.37 22.44
C LYS A 294 -19.27 -0.25 21.45
N ALA A 295 -20.23 0.16 20.64
CA ALA A 295 -20.15 1.36 19.80
C ALA A 295 -20.93 2.54 20.44
N ASP A 296 -20.44 3.76 20.28
CA ASP A 296 -21.11 4.98 20.73
C ASP A 296 -20.82 6.16 19.77
N ASN A 297 -21.87 6.94 19.46
CA ASN A 297 -21.82 8.14 18.62
C ASN A 297 -21.25 7.92 17.21
N VAL A 298 -21.42 6.71 16.65
CA VAL A 298 -20.96 6.38 15.29
C VAL A 298 -21.85 7.08 14.26
N VAL A 299 -21.24 7.77 13.29
CA VAL A 299 -21.91 8.41 12.15
C VAL A 299 -21.66 7.59 10.89
N LEU A 300 -22.73 7.21 10.20
CA LEU A 300 -22.70 6.38 8.99
C LEU A 300 -23.28 7.17 7.82
N GLU A 301 -22.47 7.44 6.80
CA GLU A 301 -22.83 8.21 5.60
C GLU A 301 -21.91 7.82 4.43
N ASN A 302 -22.34 8.06 3.18
CA ASN A 302 -21.56 7.82 1.95
C ASN A 302 -20.95 6.41 1.83
N GLY A 303 -21.69 5.37 2.21
CA GLY A 303 -21.23 3.98 2.22
C GLY A 303 -20.59 3.54 3.53
N GLY A 304 -20.60 4.39 4.56
CA GLY A 304 -20.26 4.00 5.93
C GLY A 304 -21.24 2.93 6.44
N ARG A 305 -20.72 1.97 7.21
CA ARG A 305 -21.48 0.84 7.70
C ARG A 305 -21.00 0.39 9.09
N LEU A 306 -21.94 0.07 9.96
CA LEU A 306 -21.68 -0.56 11.25
C LEU A 306 -22.44 -1.88 11.35
N ASP A 307 -21.71 -2.97 11.60
CA ASP A 307 -22.28 -4.25 11.99
C ASP A 307 -22.26 -4.39 13.53
N VAL A 308 -23.43 -4.46 14.15
CA VAL A 308 -23.61 -4.72 15.57
C VAL A 308 -23.85 -6.21 15.76
N LEU A 309 -22.82 -6.92 16.22
CA LEU A 309 -22.84 -8.38 16.38
C LEU A 309 -23.69 -8.84 17.59
N SER A 310 -23.99 -10.14 17.63
CA SER A 310 -24.69 -10.78 18.76
C SER A 310 -23.99 -10.51 20.09
N GLY A 311 -24.74 -10.09 21.10
CA GLY A 311 -24.22 -9.77 22.44
C GLY A 311 -23.50 -8.43 22.55
N HIS A 312 -23.38 -7.68 21.45
CA HIS A 312 -22.75 -6.36 21.41
C HIS A 312 -23.80 -5.24 21.33
N THR A 313 -23.36 -4.01 21.61
CA THR A 313 -24.26 -2.85 21.70
C THR A 313 -23.73 -1.67 20.89
N ALA A 314 -24.64 -0.89 20.29
CA ALA A 314 -24.37 0.44 19.76
C ALA A 314 -25.31 1.47 20.39
N THR A 315 -24.80 2.65 20.75
CA THR A 315 -25.59 3.79 21.23
C THR A 315 -25.37 5.01 20.35
N ASN A 316 -26.39 5.87 20.24
CA ASN A 316 -26.30 7.16 19.55
C ASN A 316 -25.80 7.06 18.10
N THR A 317 -26.17 5.99 17.40
CA THR A 317 -25.74 5.80 16.00
C THR A 317 -26.57 6.70 15.08
N ARG A 318 -25.90 7.56 14.31
CA ARG A 318 -26.53 8.37 13.26
C ARG A 318 -26.36 7.68 11.92
N VAL A 319 -27.46 7.41 11.23
CA VAL A 319 -27.47 6.73 9.91
C VAL A 319 -28.03 7.68 8.87
N ASP A 320 -27.15 8.32 8.10
CA ASP A 320 -27.49 9.30 7.07
C ASP A 320 -27.42 8.69 5.65
N ASP A 321 -27.53 9.54 4.62
CA ASP A 321 -27.58 9.14 3.22
C ASP A 321 -26.41 8.21 2.83
N GLY A 322 -26.76 7.02 2.33
CA GLY A 322 -25.82 5.97 1.97
C GLY A 322 -25.17 5.26 3.16
N GLY A 323 -25.50 5.61 4.41
CA GLY A 323 -25.08 4.91 5.61
C GLY A 323 -25.89 3.64 5.85
N THR A 324 -25.28 2.61 6.43
CA THR A 324 -25.97 1.35 6.78
C THR A 324 -25.68 0.91 8.20
N LEU A 325 -26.72 0.77 9.02
CA LEU A 325 -26.65 0.08 10.30
C LEU A 325 -27.21 -1.34 10.14
N ASP A 326 -26.39 -2.35 10.44
CA ASP A 326 -26.80 -3.75 10.46
C ASP A 326 -26.74 -4.27 11.90
N VAL A 327 -27.91 -4.54 12.49
CA VAL A 327 -28.03 -5.10 13.84
C VAL A 327 -28.39 -6.57 13.70
N ARG A 328 -27.42 -7.44 14.01
CA ARG A 328 -27.60 -8.89 13.95
C ARG A 328 -28.48 -9.38 15.08
N ASN A 329 -29.04 -10.58 14.92
CA ASN A 329 -29.76 -11.28 15.96
C ASN A 329 -28.95 -11.31 17.27
N GLY A 330 -29.58 -10.95 18.39
CA GLY A 330 -28.93 -10.81 19.70
C GLY A 330 -28.08 -9.55 19.88
N GLY A 331 -27.93 -8.70 18.86
CA GLY A 331 -27.29 -7.39 18.94
C GLY A 331 -28.27 -6.30 19.39
N ALA A 332 -27.75 -5.23 19.98
CA ALA A 332 -28.55 -4.11 20.49
C ALA A 332 -28.10 -2.76 19.91
N ALA A 333 -29.03 -1.93 19.44
CA ALA A 333 -28.77 -0.56 19.03
C ALA A 333 -29.81 0.39 19.61
N THR A 334 -29.40 1.33 20.47
CA THR A 334 -30.33 2.31 21.08
C THR A 334 -29.99 3.73 20.69
N THR A 335 -30.98 4.61 20.83
CA THR A 335 -30.91 6.01 20.37
C THR A 335 -30.42 6.13 18.92
N VAL A 336 -30.84 5.19 18.08
CA VAL A 336 -30.57 5.23 16.63
C VAL A 336 -31.28 6.44 16.05
N SER A 337 -30.56 7.25 15.27
CA SER A 337 -31.11 8.40 14.58
C SER A 337 -31.04 8.16 13.08
N MET A 338 -32.18 7.84 12.47
CA MET A 338 -32.26 7.62 11.03
C MET A 338 -32.44 8.96 10.31
N GLY A 339 -31.53 9.26 9.38
CA GLY A 339 -31.64 10.33 8.41
C GLY A 339 -32.26 9.86 7.10
N ASN A 340 -32.52 10.79 6.19
CA ASN A 340 -32.97 10.47 4.84
C ASN A 340 -31.88 9.70 4.09
N GLY A 341 -32.25 8.61 3.42
CA GLY A 341 -31.32 7.74 2.68
C GLY A 341 -30.52 6.77 3.56
N GLY A 342 -30.73 6.80 4.89
CA GLY A 342 -30.13 5.83 5.81
C GLY A 342 -30.77 4.45 5.68
N VAL A 343 -29.94 3.41 5.82
CA VAL A 343 -30.35 2.00 5.69
C VAL A 343 -30.27 1.31 7.05
N LEU A 344 -31.35 0.63 7.43
CA LEU A 344 -31.39 -0.27 8.59
C LEU A 344 -31.59 -1.72 8.12
N LEU A 345 -30.69 -2.60 8.55
CA LEU A 345 -30.83 -4.05 8.45
C LEU A 345 -30.99 -4.60 9.87
N ALA A 346 -32.08 -5.32 10.12
CA ALA A 346 -32.33 -5.93 11.43
C ALA A 346 -33.23 -7.17 11.29
N ASP A 347 -33.28 -7.98 12.34
CA ASP A 347 -34.27 -9.05 12.48
C ASP A 347 -35.01 -8.96 13.82
N SER A 348 -36.11 -9.71 13.99
CA SER A 348 -36.94 -9.66 15.20
C SER A 348 -36.22 -10.11 16.48
N GLY A 349 -35.08 -10.80 16.35
CA GLY A 349 -34.19 -11.15 17.47
C GLY A 349 -33.20 -10.04 17.87
N ALA A 350 -33.18 -8.90 17.17
CA ALA A 350 -32.39 -7.73 17.54
C ALA A 350 -33.14 -6.85 18.56
N ALA A 351 -32.40 -6.03 19.32
CA ALA A 351 -32.95 -5.02 20.20
C ALA A 351 -32.63 -3.61 19.68
N VAL A 352 -33.57 -2.99 18.97
CA VAL A 352 -33.36 -1.67 18.32
C VAL A 352 -34.31 -0.64 18.87
N SER A 353 -33.84 0.58 19.15
CA SER A 353 -34.72 1.72 19.43
C SER A 353 -34.14 3.01 18.89
N GLY A 354 -35.00 3.87 18.36
CA GLY A 354 -34.55 5.10 17.73
C GLY A 354 -35.67 5.99 17.23
N THR A 355 -35.29 7.00 16.44
CA THR A 355 -36.19 7.89 15.71
C THR A 355 -35.95 7.80 14.21
N ARG A 356 -37.05 7.82 13.46
CA ARG A 356 -37.09 7.89 12.00
C ARG A 356 -36.72 9.29 11.51
N SER A 357 -36.52 9.45 10.20
CA SER A 357 -36.26 10.76 9.59
C SER A 357 -37.47 11.72 9.70
N ASP A 358 -38.69 11.19 9.86
CA ASP A 358 -39.91 11.95 10.15
C ASP A 358 -40.09 12.33 11.63
N GLY A 359 -39.16 11.92 12.50
CA GLY A 359 -39.18 12.18 13.95
C GLY A 359 -39.96 11.15 14.79
N THR A 360 -40.65 10.20 14.15
CA THR A 360 -41.41 9.15 14.85
C THR A 360 -40.46 8.15 15.52
N ALA A 361 -40.76 7.76 16.76
CA ALA A 361 -40.01 6.71 17.45
C ALA A 361 -40.33 5.33 16.85
N PHE A 362 -39.34 4.43 16.81
CA PHE A 362 -39.52 3.04 16.41
C PHE A 362 -38.77 2.11 17.36
N ARG A 363 -39.21 0.84 17.46
CA ARG A 363 -38.58 -0.17 18.31
C ARG A 363 -38.63 -1.57 17.70
N ILE A 364 -37.61 -2.37 18.00
CA ILE A 364 -37.55 -3.82 17.80
C ILE A 364 -37.11 -4.40 19.14
N GLY A 365 -37.80 -5.41 19.65
CA GLY A 365 -37.38 -6.12 20.86
C GLY A 365 -38.40 -7.14 21.34
N GLY A 366 -37.89 -8.25 21.89
CA GLY A 366 -38.73 -9.34 22.41
C GLY A 366 -39.61 -9.99 21.33
N GLY A 367 -39.08 -10.13 20.10
CA GLY A 367 -39.83 -10.65 18.95
C GLY A 367 -40.78 -9.63 18.30
N GLN A 368 -40.99 -8.46 18.92
CA GLN A 368 -41.93 -7.46 18.41
C GLN A 368 -41.21 -6.33 17.66
N ALA A 369 -41.87 -5.81 16.61
CA ALA A 369 -41.43 -4.63 15.88
C ALA A 369 -42.56 -3.60 15.81
N ASP A 370 -42.25 -2.35 16.16
CA ASP A 370 -43.20 -1.25 16.21
C ASP A 370 -42.68 -0.04 15.42
N ALA A 371 -43.56 0.51 14.58
CA ALA A 371 -43.36 1.70 13.75
C ALA A 371 -42.10 1.67 12.83
N LEU A 372 -41.68 0.50 12.34
CA LEU A 372 -40.54 0.40 11.42
C LEU A 372 -40.77 1.18 10.10
N MET A 373 -39.73 1.89 9.64
CA MET A 373 -39.65 2.44 8.28
C MET A 373 -38.61 1.66 7.50
N LEU A 374 -39.03 1.00 6.42
CA LEU A 374 -38.11 0.28 5.55
C LEU A 374 -38.07 1.01 4.21
N GLU A 375 -37.23 2.04 4.16
CA GLU A 375 -36.91 2.73 2.91
C GLU A 375 -36.11 1.81 1.98
N LYS A 376 -35.99 2.19 0.70
CA LYS A 376 -35.25 1.41 -0.31
C LYS A 376 -33.84 1.05 0.20
N GLY A 377 -33.55 -0.25 0.25
CA GLY A 377 -32.27 -0.79 0.73
C GLY A 377 -32.33 -1.31 2.18
N SER A 378 -33.28 -0.83 2.99
CA SER A 378 -33.52 -1.37 4.34
C SER A 378 -34.26 -2.70 4.26
N SER A 379 -34.00 -3.58 5.22
CA SER A 379 -34.65 -4.89 5.30
C SER A 379 -34.87 -5.30 6.74
N PHE A 380 -36.03 -5.88 7.01
CA PHE A 380 -36.34 -6.50 8.29
C PHE A 380 -36.74 -7.96 8.08
N THR A 381 -36.17 -8.87 8.89
CA THR A 381 -36.54 -10.29 8.88
C THR A 381 -37.34 -10.63 10.15
N LEU A 382 -38.56 -11.13 9.97
CA LEU A 382 -39.37 -11.65 11.07
C LEU A 382 -39.08 -13.15 11.22
N ASN A 383 -38.55 -13.55 12.39
CA ASN A 383 -38.20 -14.94 12.67
C ASN A 383 -39.46 -15.78 12.97
N ALA A 384 -39.34 -17.10 12.82
CA ALA A 384 -40.45 -18.01 13.10
C ALA A 384 -40.79 -18.03 14.60
N GLY A 385 -42.05 -17.72 14.93
CA GLY A 385 -42.55 -17.69 16.31
C GLY A 385 -42.68 -16.30 16.92
N ASP A 386 -42.31 -15.25 16.18
CA ASP A 386 -42.40 -13.84 16.57
C ASP A 386 -43.63 -13.12 15.98
#